data_AF-A0A317SUH8-F1
#
_entry.id   AF-A0A317SUH8-F1
#
_cell.length_a   1.000
_cell.length_b   1.000
_cell.length_c   1.000
_cell.angle_alpha   90.00
_cell.angle_beta   90.00
_cell.angle_gamma   90.00
#
_symmetry.space_group_name_H-M   'P 1'
#
loop_
_entity.id
_entity.type
_entity.pdbx_description
1 polymer ?
#
loop_
_entity_poly.entity_id
_entity_poly.type
_entity_poly.pdbx_seq_one_letter_code
_entity_poly.pdbx_strand_id
1 'polypeptide(L)'
;DGTGEWILRDGRYKKWQESKESQVLWLCGGPGTGKTALAKRVAAEFLKGFNDPPGGVKLVFHFVSPELPTGRISADEAESPQHGLAKLACDLLYGILQQDGSLFGGCRTELRNQGDKFFTNHHSLWRVLRQAIQDCPTESVYILIDGIDGLKESLCEGLIERVLGL
;
A
#
# COMPACT_ATOMS: atom_id res chain seq x y z
N ASP A 1 7.46 12.94 27.03
CA ASP A 1 7.94 11.70 26.36
C ASP A 1 6.78 10.77 26.11
N GLY A 2 6.25 10.80 24.89
CA GLY A 2 5.20 9.88 24.46
C GLY A 2 5.78 8.57 23.92
N THR A 3 5.04 7.47 24.06
CA THR A 3 5.38 6.19 23.45
C THR A 3 5.52 6.36 21.94
N GLY A 4 6.65 5.90 21.38
CA GLY A 4 6.91 5.92 19.93
C GLY A 4 7.48 7.22 19.36
N GLU A 5 7.72 8.28 20.15
CA GLU A 5 8.32 9.53 19.63
C GLU A 5 9.76 9.39 19.15
N TRP A 6 10.44 8.35 19.62
CA TRP A 6 11.82 8.04 19.23
C TRP A 6 11.96 7.83 17.72
N ILE A 7 10.95 7.31 17.03
CA ILE A 7 11.04 7.00 15.59
C ILE A 7 11.24 8.26 14.76
N LEU A 8 10.60 9.38 15.13
CA LEU A 8 10.71 10.65 14.42
C LEU A 8 12.10 11.29 14.58
N ARG A 9 12.85 10.84 15.59
CA ARG A 9 14.23 11.27 15.86
C ARG A 9 15.26 10.33 15.23
N ASP A 10 14.85 9.14 14.80
CA ASP A 10 15.73 8.12 14.21
C ASP A 10 16.25 8.59 12.83
N GLY A 11 17.55 8.47 12.61
CA GLY A 11 18.18 8.90 11.35
C GLY A 11 17.69 8.11 10.13
N ARG A 12 17.27 6.85 10.30
CA ARG A 12 16.73 6.02 9.22
C ARG A 12 15.37 6.52 8.77
N TYR A 13 14.53 6.92 9.73
CA TYR A 13 13.23 7.54 9.45
C TYR A 13 13.41 8.85 8.68
N LYS A 14 14.29 9.74 9.15
CA LYS A 14 14.55 11.02 8.48
C LYS A 14 15.07 10.84 7.06
N LYS A 15 16.04 9.94 6.88
CA LYS A 15 16.57 9.59 5.55
C LYS A 15 15.49 9.07 4.61
N TRP A 16 14.58 8.24 5.11
CA TRP A 16 13.45 7.74 4.33
C TRP A 16 12.47 8.88 3.98
N GLN A 17 12.13 9.74 4.94
CA GLN A 17 11.20 10.85 4.75
C GLN A 17 11.72 11.93 3.77
N GLU A 18 13.02 12.21 3.79
CA GLU A 18 13.66 13.23 2.94
C GLU A 18 13.99 12.73 1.51
N SER A 19 13.73 11.45 1.22
CA SER A 19 13.98 10.88 -0.10
C SER A 19 13.06 11.46 -1.16
N LYS A 20 13.61 11.74 -2.34
CA LYS A 20 12.84 12.11 -3.55
C LYS A 20 12.43 10.90 -4.39
N GLU A 21 13.07 9.76 -4.15
CA GLU A 21 12.76 8.48 -4.80
C GLU A 21 11.81 7.66 -3.94
N SER A 22 11.07 6.73 -4.56
CA SER A 22 10.27 5.71 -3.86
C SER A 22 11.17 4.95 -2.86
N GLN A 23 10.77 4.91 -1.58
CA GLN A 23 11.51 4.23 -0.51
C GLN A 23 10.58 3.48 0.44
N VAL A 24 11.08 2.39 1.03
CA VAL A 24 10.36 1.57 2.01
C VAL A 24 10.88 1.85 3.42
N LEU A 25 9.97 2.13 4.35
CA LEU A 25 10.24 2.12 5.79
C LEU A 25 9.69 0.83 6.38
N TRP A 26 10.59 -0.07 6.74
CA TRP A 26 10.23 -1.38 7.29
C TRP A 26 10.25 -1.37 8.83
N LEU A 27 9.11 -1.66 9.46
CA LEU A 27 8.97 -1.72 10.92
C LEU A 27 8.95 -3.18 11.40
N CYS A 28 10.07 -3.65 11.95
CA CYS A 28 10.20 -4.97 12.57
C CYS A 28 9.95 -4.95 14.08
N GLY A 29 9.43 -6.05 14.60
CA GLY A 29 9.24 -6.27 16.04
C GLY A 29 8.36 -7.47 16.32
N GLY A 30 8.43 -8.01 17.54
CA GLY A 30 7.60 -9.13 17.97
C GLY A 30 6.09 -8.82 17.97
N PRO A 31 5.23 -9.83 18.15
CA PRO A 31 3.80 -9.61 18.42
C PRO A 31 3.61 -8.70 19.64
N GLY A 32 2.65 -7.77 19.58
CA GLY A 32 2.33 -6.89 20.70
C GLY A 32 3.33 -5.75 20.98
N THR A 33 4.42 -5.60 20.21
CA THR A 33 5.41 -4.52 20.43
C THR A 33 4.97 -3.15 19.93
N GLY A 34 3.73 -3.01 19.44
CA GLY A 34 3.17 -1.73 19.02
C GLY A 34 3.56 -1.27 17.61
N LYS A 35 3.99 -2.17 16.71
CA LYS A 35 4.34 -1.84 15.31
C LYS A 35 3.26 -1.03 14.58
N THR A 36 2.02 -1.51 14.59
CA THR A 36 0.86 -0.83 13.99
C THR A 36 0.65 0.55 14.60
N ALA A 37 0.82 0.70 15.93
CA ALA A 37 0.68 1.98 16.60
C ALA A 37 1.80 2.96 16.18
N LEU A 38 3.03 2.46 16.01
CA LEU A 38 4.15 3.24 15.52
C LEU A 38 3.97 3.67 14.07
N ALA A 39 3.47 2.77 13.22
CA ALA A 39 3.18 3.06 11.81
C ALA A 39 2.07 4.11 11.67
N LYS A 40 1.00 4.00 12.46
CA LYS A 40 -0.07 5.02 12.53
C LYS A 40 0.45 6.36 13.03
N ARG A 41 1.41 6.38 13.97
CA ARG A 41 2.04 7.62 14.42
C ARG A 41 2.82 8.29 13.29
N VAL A 42 3.62 7.54 12.55
CA VAL A 42 4.32 8.03 11.35
C VAL A 42 3.33 8.58 10.34
N ALA A 43 2.27 7.82 10.04
CA ALA A 43 1.21 8.26 9.13
C ALA A 43 0.53 9.57 9.58
N ALA A 44 0.28 9.73 10.87
CA ALA A 44 -0.31 10.93 11.42
C ALA A 44 0.58 12.17 11.30
N GLU A 45 1.91 12.04 11.28
CA GLU A 45 2.80 13.19 11.03
C GLU A 45 2.64 13.72 9.60
N PHE A 46 2.40 12.86 8.61
CA PHE A 46 2.08 13.30 7.25
C PHE A 46 0.73 13.99 7.14
N LEU A 47 -0.21 13.70 8.04
CA LEU A 47 -1.52 14.36 8.05
C LEU A 47 -1.50 15.70 8.79
N LYS A 48 -0.54 15.90 9.72
CA LYS A 48 -0.42 17.13 10.53
C LYS A 48 0.38 18.24 9.87
N GLY A 49 1.31 17.92 8.97
CA GLY A 49 2.23 18.90 8.37
C GLY A 49 1.61 19.86 7.36
N PHE A 50 0.36 19.65 6.96
CA PHE A 50 -0.28 20.36 5.85
C PHE A 50 -1.48 21.18 6.33
N ASN A 51 -1.19 22.35 6.88
CA ASN A 51 -2.15 23.44 6.86
C ASN A 51 -2.24 23.95 5.40
N ASP A 52 -2.98 23.21 4.56
CA ASP A 52 -3.51 23.47 3.19
C ASP A 52 -2.77 24.49 2.27
N PRO A 53 -2.21 24.08 1.09
CA PRO A 53 -2.95 24.13 -0.21
C PRO A 53 -2.50 23.05 -1.26
N PRO A 54 -2.86 23.16 -2.56
CA PRO A 54 -3.70 22.23 -3.33
C PRO A 54 -3.07 20.86 -3.74
N GLY A 55 -1.85 20.54 -3.28
CA GLY A 55 -1.09 19.35 -3.67
C GLY A 55 -0.92 18.29 -2.57
N GLY A 56 -1.81 18.31 -1.56
CA GLY A 56 -1.69 17.58 -0.30
C GLY A 56 -1.41 16.08 -0.41
N VAL A 57 -0.99 15.46 0.69
CA VAL A 57 -0.57 14.04 0.71
C VAL A 57 -1.75 13.08 0.54
N LYS A 58 -1.57 12.03 -0.27
CA LYS A 58 -2.47 10.86 -0.25
C LYS A 58 -1.90 9.77 0.63
N LEU A 59 -2.69 9.31 1.60
CA LEU A 59 -2.35 8.17 2.45
C LEU A 59 -3.32 7.04 2.15
N VAL A 60 -2.81 5.87 1.80
CA VAL A 60 -3.61 4.66 1.61
C VAL A 60 -3.15 3.58 2.57
N PHE A 61 -4.11 2.88 3.16
CA PHE A 61 -3.88 1.82 4.13
C PHE A 61 -4.36 0.49 3.57
N HIS A 62 -3.52 -0.53 3.70
CA HIS A 62 -3.92 -1.92 3.50
C HIS A 62 -3.52 -2.76 4.71
N PHE A 63 -4.47 -3.53 5.23
CA PHE A 63 -4.22 -4.52 6.26
C PHE A 63 -4.24 -5.91 5.63
N VAL A 64 -3.10 -6.58 5.67
CA VAL A 64 -3.00 -7.99 5.38
C VAL A 64 -3.66 -8.75 6.52
N SER A 65 -4.82 -9.33 6.23
CA SER A 65 -5.47 -10.22 7.19
C SER A 65 -4.74 -11.56 7.19
N PRO A 66 -4.48 -12.16 8.37
CA PRO A 66 -4.04 -13.54 8.43
C PRO A 66 -5.05 -14.40 7.68
N GLU A 67 -4.59 -15.25 6.76
CA GLU A 67 -5.45 -16.24 6.11
C GLU A 67 -6.15 -17.04 7.22
N LEU A 68 -7.47 -16.85 7.40
CA LEU A 68 -8.23 -17.78 8.21
C LEU A 68 -8.10 -19.13 7.53
N PRO A 69 -7.81 -20.23 8.25
CA PRO A 69 -7.95 -21.55 7.67
C PRO A 69 -9.44 -21.73 7.37
N THR A 70 -9.85 -21.40 6.14
CA THR A 70 -11.21 -21.57 5.65
C THR A 70 -11.42 -23.07 5.50
N GLY A 71 -11.88 -23.70 6.58
CA GLY A 71 -12.54 -24.98 6.49
C GLY A 71 -13.70 -24.82 5.51
N ARG A 72 -13.58 -25.45 4.33
CA ARG A 72 -14.51 -25.49 3.18
C ARG A 72 -14.19 -24.61 1.99
N ILE A 73 -12.91 -24.50 1.62
CA ILE A 73 -12.58 -24.30 0.21
C ILE A 73 -11.78 -25.53 -0.24
N SER A 74 -12.23 -26.16 -1.32
CA SER A 74 -11.56 -27.29 -1.96
C SER A 74 -10.09 -26.98 -2.22
N ALA A 75 -9.23 -27.97 -1.98
CA ALA A 75 -7.76 -27.87 -1.99
C ALA A 75 -7.10 -27.37 -3.32
N ASP A 76 -7.87 -26.98 -4.32
CA ASP A 76 -7.40 -26.36 -5.58
C ASP A 76 -7.38 -24.81 -5.53
N GLU A 77 -8.01 -24.17 -4.54
CA GLU A 77 -7.98 -22.72 -4.34
C GLU A 77 -7.01 -22.33 -3.21
N ALA A 78 -5.84 -22.93 -3.17
CA ALA A 78 -4.71 -22.30 -2.50
C ALA A 78 -4.47 -20.96 -3.24
N GLU A 79 -4.95 -19.85 -2.69
CA GLU A 79 -4.84 -18.53 -3.31
C GLU A 79 -3.43 -18.35 -3.89
N SER A 80 -3.36 -18.33 -5.22
CA SER A 80 -2.08 -18.17 -5.89
C SER A 80 -1.47 -16.83 -5.46
N PRO A 81 -0.13 -16.70 -5.38
CA PRO A 81 0.51 -15.42 -5.07
C PRO A 81 0.01 -14.26 -5.94
N GLN A 82 -0.42 -14.56 -7.18
CA GLN A 82 -1.00 -13.59 -8.10
C GLN A 82 -2.35 -13.04 -7.62
N HIS A 83 -3.19 -13.85 -6.99
CA HIS A 83 -4.49 -13.42 -6.46
C HIS A 83 -4.31 -12.43 -5.30
N GLY A 84 -3.42 -12.75 -4.35
CA GLY A 84 -3.07 -11.83 -3.26
C GLY A 84 -2.51 -10.50 -3.75
N LEU A 85 -1.62 -10.53 -4.76
CA LEU A 85 -1.09 -9.32 -5.39
C LEU A 85 -2.16 -8.51 -6.15
N ALA A 86 -3.12 -9.18 -6.80
CA ALA A 86 -4.24 -8.52 -7.46
C ALA A 86 -5.15 -7.84 -6.44
N LYS A 87 -5.52 -8.56 -5.37
CA LYS A 87 -6.34 -8.02 -4.29
C LYS A 87 -5.69 -6.79 -3.64
N LEU A 88 -4.41 -6.87 -3.31
CA LEU A 88 -3.69 -5.72 -2.77
C LEU A 88 -3.69 -4.53 -3.74
N ALA A 89 -3.36 -4.75 -5.02
CA ALA A 89 -3.36 -3.68 -5.99
C ALA A 89 -4.75 -3.05 -6.16
N CYS A 90 -5.81 -3.85 -6.13
CA CYS A 90 -7.20 -3.39 -6.11
C CYS A 90 -7.49 -2.51 -4.88
N ASP A 91 -7.14 -2.98 -3.68
CA ASP A 91 -7.39 -2.27 -2.42
C ASP A 91 -6.66 -0.92 -2.40
N LEU A 92 -5.40 -0.89 -2.86
CA LEU A 92 -4.61 0.34 -2.98
C LEU A 92 -5.19 1.31 -4.01
N LEU A 93 -5.50 0.80 -5.20
CA LEU A 93 -6.07 1.60 -6.29
C LEU A 93 -7.41 2.19 -5.88
N TYR A 94 -8.28 1.40 -5.24
CA TYR A 94 -9.53 1.88 -4.69
C TYR A 94 -9.30 3.00 -3.66
N GLY A 95 -8.35 2.82 -2.75
CA GLY A 95 -8.00 3.83 -1.75
C GLY A 95 -7.53 5.16 -2.34
N ILE A 96 -6.78 5.13 -3.44
CA ILE A 96 -6.38 6.35 -4.19
C ILE A 96 -7.59 7.00 -4.85
N LEU A 97 -8.39 6.21 -5.57
CA LEU A 97 -9.54 6.70 -6.34
C LEU A 97 -10.66 7.27 -5.45
N GLN A 98 -10.83 6.75 -4.24
CA GLN A 98 -11.74 7.33 -3.25
C GLN A 98 -11.32 8.73 -2.82
N GLN A 99 -10.02 9.01 -2.81
CA GLN A 99 -9.48 10.34 -2.47
C GLN A 99 -9.47 11.27 -3.69
N ASP A 100 -9.39 10.72 -4.90
CA ASP A 100 -9.38 11.50 -6.14
C ASP A 100 -9.89 10.69 -7.33
N GLY A 101 -11.15 10.93 -7.70
CA GLY A 101 -11.80 10.27 -8.82
C GLY A 101 -11.28 10.69 -10.19
N SER A 102 -10.50 11.77 -10.30
CA SER A 102 -9.93 12.20 -11.59
C SER A 102 -8.92 11.19 -12.14
N LEU A 103 -8.29 10.40 -11.26
CA LEU A 103 -7.31 9.36 -11.58
C LEU A 103 -7.95 8.08 -12.17
N PHE A 104 -9.28 8.06 -12.35
CA PHE A 104 -10.01 6.89 -12.87
C PHE A 104 -9.76 6.60 -14.37
N GLY A 105 -9.09 7.49 -15.10
CA GLY A 105 -8.85 7.36 -16.54
C GLY A 105 -8.20 6.03 -16.96
N GLY A 106 -7.17 5.59 -16.21
CA GLY A 106 -6.51 4.31 -16.44
C GLY A 106 -7.43 3.10 -16.21
N CYS A 107 -8.20 3.12 -15.11
CA CYS A 107 -9.19 2.09 -14.80
C CYS A 107 -10.25 1.97 -15.88
N ARG A 108 -10.80 3.11 -16.31
CA ARG A 108 -11.83 3.16 -17.36
C ARG A 108 -11.35 2.50 -18.65
N THR A 109 -10.09 2.73 -19.01
CA THR A 109 -9.49 2.15 -20.22
C THR A 109 -9.36 0.64 -20.11
N GLU A 110 -8.85 0.12 -18.99
CA GLU A 110 -8.71 -1.33 -18.79
C GLU A 110 -10.05 -2.05 -18.63
N LEU A 111 -11.02 -1.42 -17.96
CA LEU A 111 -12.38 -1.93 -17.87
C LEU A 111 -13.04 -2.06 -19.25
N ARG A 112 -12.83 -1.09 -20.15
CA ARG A 112 -13.34 -1.19 -21.52
C ARG A 112 -12.70 -2.32 -22.33
N ASN A 113 -11.43 -2.60 -22.07
CA ASN A 113 -10.66 -3.59 -22.82
C ASN A 113 -10.89 -5.03 -22.33
N GLN A 114 -11.01 -5.23 -21.02
CA GLN A 114 -11.02 -6.56 -20.39
C GLN A 114 -12.29 -6.89 -19.61
N GLY A 115 -13.16 -5.90 -19.36
CA GLY A 115 -14.32 -6.05 -18.48
C GLY A 115 -13.91 -6.44 -17.06
N ASP A 116 -14.72 -7.27 -16.40
CA ASP A 116 -14.51 -7.68 -15.00
C ASP A 116 -13.22 -8.47 -14.79
N LYS A 117 -12.65 -9.07 -15.85
CA LYS A 117 -11.37 -9.79 -15.78
C LYS A 117 -10.22 -8.88 -15.35
N PHE A 118 -10.36 -7.56 -15.52
CA PHE A 118 -9.42 -6.56 -15.03
C PHE A 118 -9.09 -6.77 -13.54
N PHE A 119 -10.09 -7.00 -12.69
CA PHE A 119 -9.91 -7.12 -11.24
C PHE A 119 -9.22 -8.41 -10.79
N THR A 120 -9.03 -9.36 -11.71
CA THR A 120 -8.25 -10.59 -11.46
C THR A 120 -6.88 -10.57 -12.14
N ASN A 121 -6.61 -9.59 -13.00
CA ASN A 121 -5.36 -9.46 -13.73
C ASN A 121 -4.37 -8.61 -12.95
N HIS A 122 -3.51 -9.25 -12.16
CA HIS A 122 -2.52 -8.55 -11.34
C HIS A 122 -1.64 -7.60 -12.18
N HIS A 123 -1.20 -7.99 -13.38
CA HIS A 123 -0.32 -7.15 -14.20
C HIS A 123 -1.01 -5.84 -14.62
N SER A 124 -2.26 -5.92 -15.10
CA SER A 124 -3.02 -4.72 -15.44
C SER A 124 -3.31 -3.84 -14.23
N LEU A 125 -3.67 -4.44 -13.08
CA LEU A 125 -3.94 -3.68 -11.86
C LEU A 125 -2.71 -2.90 -11.37
N TRP A 126 -1.55 -3.56 -11.28
CA TRP A 126 -0.31 -2.90 -10.88
C TRP A 126 0.12 -1.81 -11.86
N ARG A 127 -0.10 -2.00 -13.17
CA ARG A 127 0.15 -0.97 -14.18
C ARG A 127 -0.77 0.25 -14.00
N VAL A 128 -2.06 0.03 -13.77
CA VAL A 128 -3.03 1.12 -13.54
C VAL A 128 -2.76 1.82 -12.22
N LEU A 129 -2.40 1.09 -11.17
CA LEU A 129 -1.99 1.65 -9.89
C LEU A 129 -0.78 2.58 -10.03
N ARG A 130 0.28 2.11 -10.74
CA ARG A 130 1.44 2.93 -11.04
C ARG A 130 1.05 4.21 -11.80
N GLN A 131 0.26 4.06 -12.86
CA GLN A 131 -0.21 5.21 -13.64
C GLN A 131 -0.98 6.21 -12.76
N ALA A 132 -1.89 5.73 -11.90
CA ALA A 132 -2.64 6.58 -10.98
C ALA A 132 -1.75 7.32 -9.96
N ILE A 133 -0.67 6.69 -9.50
CA ILE A 133 0.31 7.34 -8.62
C ILE A 133 1.11 8.41 -9.38
N GLN A 134 1.50 8.13 -10.63
CA GLN A 134 2.27 9.06 -11.47
C GLN A 134 1.44 10.26 -11.96
N ASP A 135 0.17 10.05 -12.26
CA ASP A 135 -0.77 11.12 -12.66
C ASP A 135 -1.29 11.90 -11.45
N CYS A 136 -0.91 11.49 -10.24
CA CYS A 136 -1.36 12.11 -9.02
C CYS A 136 -0.82 13.54 -8.94
N PRO A 137 -1.68 14.58 -8.79
CA PRO A 137 -1.24 15.97 -8.74
C PRO A 137 -0.50 16.33 -7.43
N THR A 138 -0.41 15.37 -6.50
CA THR A 138 0.11 15.56 -5.16
C THR A 138 1.61 15.31 -5.08
N GLU A 139 2.30 15.96 -4.16
CA GLU A 139 3.76 15.81 -4.01
C GLU A 139 4.19 14.41 -3.56
N SER A 140 3.34 13.67 -2.83
CA SER A 140 3.69 12.34 -2.33
C SER A 140 2.47 11.46 -2.05
N VAL A 141 2.58 10.18 -2.39
CA VAL A 141 1.63 9.13 -2.03
C VAL A 141 2.30 8.19 -1.03
N TYR A 142 1.73 8.07 0.17
CA TYR A 142 2.20 7.13 1.19
C TYR A 142 1.29 5.91 1.24
N ILE A 143 1.91 4.74 1.25
CA ILE A 143 1.23 3.46 1.36
C ILE A 143 1.64 2.81 2.67
N LEU A 144 0.68 2.55 3.54
CA LEU A 144 0.88 1.81 4.78
C LEU A 144 0.33 0.39 4.61
N ILE A 145 1.22 -0.59 4.63
CA ILE A 145 0.88 -2.01 4.62
C ILE A 145 1.17 -2.59 6.00
N ASP A 146 0.15 -3.11 6.67
CA ASP A 146 0.26 -3.74 8.00
C ASP A 146 -0.06 -5.24 7.92
N GLY A 147 0.54 -6.04 8.81
CA GLY A 147 0.33 -7.49 8.86
C GLY A 147 1.06 -8.30 7.78
N ILE A 148 2.11 -7.74 7.16
CA ILE A 148 2.85 -8.40 6.07
C ILE A 148 3.48 -9.74 6.46
N ASP A 149 3.71 -9.97 7.75
CA ASP A 149 4.17 -11.24 8.32
C ASP A 149 3.13 -12.37 8.20
N GLY A 150 1.87 -12.05 7.88
CA GLY A 150 0.84 -13.02 7.53
C GLY A 150 0.92 -13.55 6.10
N LEU A 151 1.77 -12.99 5.23
CA LEU A 151 1.95 -13.45 3.85
C LEU A 151 3.02 -14.54 3.76
N LYS A 152 2.89 -15.40 2.74
CA LYS A 152 3.96 -16.32 2.33
C LYS A 152 5.19 -15.52 1.90
N GLU A 153 6.39 -16.03 2.22
CA GLU A 153 7.67 -15.34 1.94
C GLU A 153 7.84 -14.93 0.46
N SER A 154 7.51 -15.82 -0.48
CA SER A 154 7.56 -15.53 -1.92
C SER A 154 6.64 -14.39 -2.36
N LEU A 155 5.53 -14.19 -1.63
CA LEU A 155 4.58 -13.11 -1.88
C LEU A 155 5.12 -11.78 -1.32
N CYS A 156 5.79 -11.81 -0.16
CA CYS A 156 6.47 -10.65 0.43
C CYS A 156 7.57 -10.09 -0.49
N GLU A 157 8.41 -10.95 -1.05
CA GLU A 157 9.49 -10.51 -1.96
C GLU A 157 8.91 -9.83 -3.21
N GLY A 158 7.98 -10.50 -3.89
CA GLY A 158 7.32 -9.96 -5.08
C GLY A 158 6.48 -8.71 -4.79
N LEU A 159 6.00 -8.54 -3.56
CA LEU A 159 5.34 -7.33 -3.10
C LEU A 159 6.32 -6.16 -2.98
N ILE A 160 7.44 -6.36 -2.28
CA ILE A 160 8.44 -5.30 -2.06
C ILE A 160 8.98 -4.80 -3.39
N GLU A 161 9.31 -5.70 -4.32
CA GLU A 161 9.79 -5.34 -5.66
C GLU A 161 8.77 -4.50 -6.43
N ARG A 162 7.48 -4.86 -6.35
CA ARG A 162 6.41 -4.13 -7.05
C ARG A 162 6.17 -2.75 -6.44
N VAL A 163 6.17 -2.64 -5.11
CA VAL A 163 5.98 -1.37 -4.40
C VAL A 163 7.14 -0.42 -4.65
N LEU A 164 8.38 -0.92 -4.65
CA LEU A 164 9.56 -0.11 -5.00
C LEU A 164 9.56 0.32 -6.47
N GLY A 165 8.88 -0.44 -7.33
CA GLY A 165 8.70 -0.10 -8.74
C GLY A 165 7.49 0.79 -9.04
N LEU A 166 6.74 1.29 -8.04
CA LEU A 166 5.69 2.30 -8.24
C LEU A 166 6.32 3.68 -8.46
#